data_AF-A0A9E5NJ63-F1
#
_entry.id   AF-A0A9E5NJ63-F1
#
_cell.length_a   1.000
_cell.length_b   1.000
_cell.length_c   1.000
_cell.angle_alpha   90.00
_cell.angle_beta   90.00
_cell.angle_gamma   90.00
#
_symmetry.space_group_name_H-M   'P 1'
#
loop_
_entity.id
_entity.type
_entity.pdbx_description
1 polymer ?
#
loop_
_entity_poly.entity_id
_entity_poly.type
_entity_poly.pdbx_seq_one_letter_code
_entity_poly.pdbx_strand_id
1 'polypeptide(L)'
;MIEETRAALVAQEMSQDKIAHKLGLSEDEVEEVLAYLRDRRLIRWLPAESEEEKVFELAHEYMVNKIWVWESKEDVALKRASNLLRRELSNYQKLGLLMGRGGLEVVSEPREALSLSAEELEFVLRSTLAAGYEMGYWLERARDGGVAVEGILKGELESAVPNTRANVAKVLGLWSPELVRGEAIAWLA
;
A
#
# COMPACT_ATOMS: atom_id res chain seq x y z
N MET A 1 -13.22 6.20 18.25
CA MET A 1 -13.87 5.39 17.20
C MET A 1 -13.16 4.07 16.87
N ILE A 2 -11.82 3.94 16.96
CA ILE A 2 -11.16 2.64 16.69
C ILE A 2 -11.28 1.66 17.88
N GLU A 3 -11.39 2.15 19.12
CA GLU A 3 -11.53 1.29 20.32
C GLU A 3 -12.90 0.63 20.47
N GLU A 4 -13.99 1.26 20.03
CA GLU A 4 -15.33 0.65 20.06
C GLU A 4 -15.43 -0.53 19.09
N THR A 5 -14.76 -0.45 17.94
CA THR A 5 -14.66 -1.58 16.99
C THR A 5 -13.84 -2.74 17.55
N ARG A 6 -12.87 -2.46 18.43
CA ARG A 6 -12.01 -3.47 19.07
C ARG A 6 -12.74 -4.23 20.18
N ALA A 7 -13.67 -3.56 20.87
CA ALA A 7 -14.54 -4.16 21.88
C ALA A 7 -15.74 -4.90 21.26
N ALA A 8 -16.27 -4.47 20.11
CA ALA A 8 -17.37 -5.16 19.44
C ALA A 8 -16.95 -6.50 18.77
N LEU A 9 -15.65 -6.68 18.53
CA LEU A 9 -15.03 -7.95 18.13
C LEU A 9 -14.75 -8.88 19.33
N VAL A 10 -15.10 -8.47 20.55
CA VAL A 10 -15.04 -9.29 21.76
C VAL A 10 -16.27 -10.21 21.77
N ALA A 11 -16.01 -11.51 21.59
CA ALA A 11 -16.92 -12.62 21.86
C ALA A 11 -18.32 -12.50 21.21
N GLN A 12 -18.40 -12.53 19.87
CA GLN A 12 -19.67 -12.78 19.22
C GLN A 12 -19.97 -14.29 19.28
N GLU A 13 -20.68 -14.71 20.31
CA GLU A 13 -21.23 -16.05 20.44
C GLU A 13 -22.25 -16.30 19.32
N MET A 14 -22.09 -17.40 18.61
CA MET A 14 -23.00 -17.79 17.54
C MET A 14 -23.30 -19.28 17.62
N SER A 15 -24.58 -19.63 17.53
CA SER A 15 -25.03 -21.02 17.40
C SER A 15 -24.81 -21.54 15.98
N GLN A 16 -24.62 -22.85 15.85
CA GLN A 16 -24.42 -23.54 14.57
C GLN A 16 -25.53 -23.21 13.55
N ASP A 17 -26.79 -23.28 13.97
CA ASP A 17 -27.97 -23.03 13.12
C ASP A 17 -27.96 -21.61 12.56
N LYS A 18 -27.55 -20.64 13.38
CA LYS A 18 -27.44 -19.23 12.99
C LYS A 18 -26.30 -19.01 11.99
N ILE A 19 -25.22 -19.79 12.08
CA ILE A 19 -24.11 -19.77 11.12
C ILE A 19 -24.56 -20.38 9.79
N ALA A 20 -25.19 -21.55 9.81
CA ALA A 20 -25.75 -22.23 8.64
C ALA A 20 -26.73 -21.33 7.89
N HIS A 21 -27.70 -20.76 8.60
CA HIS A 21 -28.69 -19.84 8.02
C HIS A 21 -28.06 -18.58 7.41
N LYS A 22 -27.04 -17.99 8.04
CA LYS A 22 -26.37 -16.78 7.50
C LYS A 22 -25.53 -17.06 6.26
N LEU A 23 -24.90 -18.23 6.20
CA LEU A 23 -23.98 -18.58 5.12
C LEU A 23 -24.69 -19.32 3.97
N GLY A 24 -25.94 -19.73 4.16
CA GLY A 24 -26.69 -20.50 3.18
C GLY A 24 -26.11 -21.91 2.97
N LEU A 25 -25.45 -22.45 4.00
CA LEU A 25 -24.82 -23.78 3.99
C LEU A 25 -25.70 -24.79 4.73
N SER A 26 -25.55 -26.07 4.40
CA SER A 26 -26.17 -27.15 5.20
C SER A 26 -25.51 -27.30 6.58
N GLU A 27 -26.24 -27.87 7.53
CA GLU A 27 -25.73 -28.10 8.89
C GLU A 27 -24.49 -29.00 8.91
N ASP A 28 -24.43 -30.01 8.02
CA ASP A 28 -23.30 -30.92 7.86
C ASP A 28 -22.04 -30.21 7.35
N GLU A 29 -22.18 -29.34 6.33
CA GLU A 29 -21.07 -28.53 5.81
C GLU A 29 -20.54 -27.56 6.87
N VAL A 30 -21.44 -26.97 7.66
CA VAL A 30 -21.05 -26.10 8.77
C VAL A 30 -20.38 -26.89 9.88
N GLU A 31 -20.84 -28.10 10.21
CA GLU A 31 -20.19 -28.95 11.21
C GLU A 31 -18.77 -29.32 10.80
N GLU A 32 -18.53 -29.65 9.52
CA GLU A 32 -17.18 -29.95 9.00
C GLU A 32 -16.25 -28.74 9.14
N VAL A 33 -16.72 -27.55 8.78
CA VAL A 33 -15.94 -26.31 8.90
C VAL A 33 -15.69 -25.96 10.36
N LEU A 34 -16.68 -26.09 11.24
CA LEU A 34 -16.54 -25.81 12.67
C LEU A 34 -15.58 -26.81 13.33
N ALA A 35 -15.64 -28.09 12.98
CA ALA A 35 -14.69 -29.10 13.43
C ALA A 35 -13.25 -28.75 13.01
N TYR A 36 -13.06 -28.37 11.74
CA TYR A 36 -11.77 -27.93 11.22
C TYR A 36 -11.21 -26.69 11.95
N LEU A 37 -12.07 -25.70 12.23
CA LEU A 37 -11.68 -24.48 12.95
C LEU A 37 -11.36 -24.76 14.43
N ARG A 38 -12.11 -25.65 15.07
CA ARG A 38 -11.88 -26.10 16.45
C ARG A 38 -10.55 -26.84 16.57
N ASP A 39 -10.25 -27.75 15.65
CA ASP A 39 -9.00 -28.52 15.65
C ASP A 39 -7.77 -27.61 15.48
N ARG A 40 -7.95 -26.46 14.81
CA ARG A 40 -6.94 -25.40 14.68
C ARG A 40 -6.91 -24.39 15.83
N ARG A 41 -7.72 -24.62 16.88
CA ARG A 41 -7.91 -23.78 18.08
C ARG A 41 -8.31 -22.33 17.77
N LEU A 42 -9.01 -22.11 16.65
CA LEU A 42 -9.49 -20.79 16.26
C LEU A 42 -10.82 -20.42 16.92
N ILE A 43 -11.62 -21.44 17.21
CA ILE A 43 -12.89 -21.32 17.93
C ILE A 43 -12.90 -22.30 19.11
N ARG A 44 -13.67 -21.99 20.14
CA ARG A 44 -14.00 -22.91 21.22
C ARG A 44 -15.52 -23.11 21.31
N TRP A 45 -15.91 -24.32 21.68
CA TRP A 45 -17.30 -24.64 22.01
C TRP A 45 -17.57 -24.25 23.46
N LEU A 46 -18.71 -23.61 23.69
CA LEU A 46 -19.25 -23.34 25.02
C LEU A 46 -20.44 -24.26 25.27
N PRO A 47 -20.59 -24.78 26.51
CA PRO A 47 -21.83 -25.44 26.89
C PRO A 47 -22.97 -24.42 26.82
N ALA A 48 -24.00 -24.71 26.03
CA ALA A 48 -25.23 -23.93 26.01
C ALA A 48 -26.17 -24.34 27.15
N GLU A 49 -27.23 -23.57 27.37
CA GLU A 49 -28.26 -23.87 28.38
C GLU A 49 -29.04 -25.17 28.09
N SER A 50 -29.00 -25.67 26.84
CA SER A 50 -29.56 -26.96 26.44
C SER A 50 -28.49 -27.87 25.84
N GLU A 51 -28.61 -29.19 26.05
CA GLU A 51 -27.66 -30.19 25.51
C GLU A 51 -27.67 -30.27 23.97
N GLU A 52 -28.71 -29.74 23.32
CA GLU A 52 -28.88 -29.76 21.87
C GLU A 52 -28.25 -28.54 21.18
N GLU A 53 -27.95 -27.47 21.91
CA GLU A 53 -27.44 -26.23 21.33
C GLU A 53 -25.90 -26.14 21.43
N LYS A 54 -25.23 -26.03 20.28
CA LYS A 54 -23.78 -25.81 20.24
C LYS A 54 -23.48 -24.32 19.99
N VAL A 55 -22.98 -23.64 21.02
CA VAL A 55 -22.53 -22.24 20.93
C VAL A 55 -21.02 -22.18 20.71
N PHE A 56 -20.59 -21.40 19.73
CA PHE A 56 -19.18 -21.22 19.40
C PHE A 56 -18.75 -19.78 19.63
N GLU A 57 -17.54 -19.62 20.13
CA GLU A 57 -16.88 -18.31 20.23
C GLU A 57 -15.44 -18.35 19.70
N LEU A 58 -14.95 -17.17 19.31
CA LEU A 58 -13.59 -17.00 18.80
C LEU A 58 -12.57 -17.07 19.94
N ALA A 59 -11.57 -17.95 19.80
CA ALA A 59 -10.48 -18.04 20.77
C ALA A 59 -9.52 -16.85 20.60
N HIS A 60 -9.67 -15.83 21.45
CA HIS A 60 -8.93 -14.57 21.39
C HIS A 60 -7.40 -14.75 21.45
N GLU A 61 -6.91 -15.78 22.15
CA GLU A 61 -5.47 -16.04 22.31
C GLU A 61 -4.77 -16.53 21.02
N TYR A 62 -5.51 -17.11 20.06
CA TYR A 62 -4.93 -17.69 18.83
C TYR A 62 -5.13 -16.84 17.59
N MET A 63 -6.17 -15.99 17.55
CA MET A 63 -6.38 -15.09 16.41
C MET A 63 -5.31 -14.00 16.32
N VAL A 64 -4.85 -13.47 17.45
CA VAL A 64 -3.82 -12.41 17.44
C VAL A 64 -2.54 -12.95 16.82
N ASN A 65 -2.09 -14.15 17.15
CA ASN A 65 -0.87 -14.71 16.56
C ASN A 65 -1.06 -15.17 15.11
N LYS A 66 -2.23 -15.67 14.70
CA LYS A 66 -2.42 -16.18 13.32
C LYS A 66 -2.75 -15.09 12.29
N ILE A 67 -3.38 -13.98 12.68
CA ILE A 67 -3.60 -12.85 11.77
C ILE A 67 -2.25 -12.19 11.39
N TRP A 68 -1.30 -12.11 12.31
CA TRP A 68 0.07 -11.63 12.02
C TRP A 68 0.93 -12.63 11.23
N VAL A 69 0.60 -13.92 11.27
CA VAL A 69 1.32 -14.98 10.53
C VAL A 69 0.80 -15.13 9.09
N TRP A 70 -0.35 -14.54 8.76
CA TRP A 70 -0.93 -14.61 7.41
C TRP A 70 -0.61 -13.42 6.52
N GLU A 71 -0.12 -12.32 7.07
CA GLU A 71 0.48 -11.26 6.25
C GLU A 71 1.96 -11.59 6.06
N SER A 72 2.33 -11.96 4.85
CA SER A 72 3.74 -12.08 4.51
C SER A 72 4.44 -10.74 4.75
N LYS A 73 5.76 -10.75 4.99
CA LYS A 73 6.52 -9.48 5.09
C LYS A 73 6.32 -8.59 3.84
N GLU A 74 6.08 -9.22 2.70
CA GLU A 74 5.77 -8.57 1.43
C GLU A 74 4.41 -7.86 1.48
N ASP A 75 3.37 -8.49 2.05
CA ASP A 75 2.05 -7.86 2.23
C ASP A 75 2.11 -6.64 3.16
N VAL A 76 2.89 -6.75 4.24
CA VAL A 76 3.09 -5.63 5.17
C VAL A 76 3.81 -4.47 4.47
N ALA A 77 4.87 -4.76 3.71
CA ALA A 77 5.60 -3.75 2.95
C ALA A 77 4.70 -3.08 1.89
N LEU A 78 3.92 -3.87 1.14
CA LEU A 78 3.01 -3.38 0.11
C LEU A 78 1.93 -2.47 0.69
N LYS A 79 1.30 -2.86 1.80
CA LYS A 79 0.30 -2.04 2.51
C LYS A 79 0.92 -0.76 3.04
N ARG A 80 2.14 -0.84 3.62
CA ARG A 80 2.86 0.32 4.12
C ARG A 80 3.17 1.32 3.00
N ALA A 81 3.69 0.84 1.87
CA ALA A 81 3.99 1.67 0.70
C ALA A 81 2.72 2.31 0.12
N SER A 82 1.64 1.54 -0.05
CA SER A 82 0.36 2.04 -0.58
C SER A 82 -0.24 3.12 0.31
N ASN A 83 -0.25 2.92 1.63
CA ASN A 83 -0.77 3.91 2.58
C ASN A 83 0.07 5.19 2.61
N LEU A 84 1.40 5.04 2.57
CA LEU A 84 2.31 6.18 2.46
C LEU A 84 2.03 6.96 1.17
N LEU A 85 1.99 6.27 0.03
CA LEU A 85 1.79 6.90 -1.27
C LEU A 85 0.47 7.68 -1.33
N ARG A 86 -0.62 7.10 -0.82
CA ARG A 86 -1.93 7.77 -0.74
C ARG A 86 -1.87 9.05 0.09
N ARG A 87 -1.17 9.03 1.24
CA ARG A 87 -1.02 10.20 2.10
C ARG A 87 -0.19 11.28 1.42
N GLU A 88 0.96 10.91 0.85
CA GLU A 88 1.86 11.87 0.22
C GLU A 88 1.28 12.44 -1.08
N LEU A 89 0.54 11.65 -1.87
CA LEU A 89 -0.19 12.15 -3.02
C LEU A 89 -1.26 13.16 -2.59
N SER A 90 -2.00 12.89 -1.50
CA SER A 90 -2.93 13.88 -0.96
C SER A 90 -2.22 15.15 -0.48
N ASN A 91 -1.02 15.04 0.11
CA ASN A 91 -0.23 16.20 0.51
C ASN A 91 0.23 17.01 -0.71
N TYR A 92 0.64 16.32 -1.77
CA TYR A 92 1.01 16.95 -3.04
C TYR A 92 -0.16 17.71 -3.66
N GLN A 93 -1.33 17.09 -3.77
CA GLN A 93 -2.52 17.73 -4.33
C GLN A 93 -2.96 18.98 -3.52
N LYS A 94 -2.78 18.96 -2.19
CA LYS A 94 -3.22 20.05 -1.31
C LYS A 94 -2.18 21.16 -1.14
N LEU A 95 -0.89 20.79 -1.08
CA LEU A 95 0.19 21.67 -0.64
C LEU A 95 1.35 21.76 -1.64
N GLY A 96 1.32 20.98 -2.72
CA GLY A 96 2.41 20.92 -3.71
C GLY A 96 3.69 20.25 -3.19
N LEU A 97 3.63 19.52 -2.08
CA LEU A 97 4.79 18.89 -1.46
C LEU A 97 5.10 17.54 -2.09
N LEU A 98 6.30 17.40 -2.65
CA LEU A 98 6.79 16.14 -3.21
C LEU A 98 7.26 15.17 -2.12
N MET A 99 7.21 13.87 -2.42
CA MET A 99 7.69 12.84 -1.51
C MET A 99 9.21 12.93 -1.36
N GLY A 100 9.68 13.02 -0.10
CA GLY A 100 11.11 12.98 0.20
C GLY A 100 11.72 11.59 0.00
N ARG A 101 13.06 11.54 -0.02
CA ARG A 101 13.83 10.31 -0.25
C ARG A 101 13.44 9.13 0.64
N GLY A 102 13.27 9.35 1.96
CA GLY A 102 12.88 8.26 2.86
C GLY A 102 11.50 7.67 2.55
N GLY A 103 10.60 8.47 1.96
CA GLY A 103 9.33 7.96 1.46
C GLY A 103 9.50 7.15 0.17
N LEU A 104 10.35 7.61 -0.74
CA LEU A 104 10.69 6.90 -1.97
C LEU A 104 11.34 5.54 -1.70
N GLU A 105 12.18 5.43 -0.67
CA GLU A 105 12.78 4.17 -0.23
C GLU A 105 11.71 3.17 0.22
N VAL A 106 10.69 3.62 0.96
CA VAL A 106 9.56 2.77 1.39
C VAL A 106 8.69 2.34 0.20
N VAL A 107 8.46 3.21 -0.78
CA VAL A 107 7.70 2.88 -2.00
C VAL A 107 8.51 1.96 -2.92
N SER A 108 9.82 2.09 -2.93
CA SER A 108 10.69 1.31 -3.82
C SER A 108 10.95 -0.11 -3.31
N GLU A 109 10.75 -0.38 -2.02
CA GLU A 109 10.91 -1.71 -1.43
C GLU A 109 9.96 -2.76 -2.08
N PRO A 110 8.63 -2.59 -2.09
CA PRO A 110 7.72 -3.51 -2.77
C PRO A 110 7.42 -3.09 -4.22
N ARG A 111 8.36 -2.40 -4.89
CA ARG A 111 8.06 -1.72 -6.17
C ARG A 111 7.37 -2.62 -7.18
N GLU A 112 7.89 -3.82 -7.44
CA GLU A 112 7.33 -4.75 -8.44
C GLU A 112 5.90 -5.24 -8.12
N ALA A 113 5.51 -5.24 -6.84
CA ALA A 113 4.17 -5.65 -6.41
C ALA A 113 3.17 -4.48 -6.36
N LEU A 114 3.64 -3.23 -6.46
CA LEU A 114 2.78 -2.05 -6.45
C LEU A 114 2.09 -1.87 -7.81
N SER A 115 0.76 -1.97 -7.79
CA SER A 115 -0.09 -1.50 -8.90
C SER A 115 -0.39 -0.02 -8.69
N LEU A 116 0.24 0.83 -9.51
CA LEU A 116 0.09 2.28 -9.43
C LEU A 116 -0.75 2.82 -10.59
N SER A 117 -1.63 3.77 -10.30
CA SER A 117 -2.32 4.56 -11.32
C SER A 117 -1.36 5.53 -12.04
N ALA A 118 -1.78 6.06 -13.18
CA ALA A 118 -0.98 7.05 -13.92
C ALA A 118 -0.69 8.31 -13.07
N GLU A 119 -1.64 8.75 -12.25
CA GLU A 119 -1.45 9.88 -11.32
C GLU A 119 -0.40 9.57 -10.25
N GLU A 120 -0.47 8.37 -9.66
CA GLU A 120 0.51 7.92 -8.67
C GLU A 120 1.91 7.76 -9.28
N LEU A 121 2.00 7.25 -10.51
CA LEU A 121 3.26 7.13 -11.24
C LEU A 121 3.86 8.49 -11.56
N GLU A 122 3.06 9.45 -12.03
CA GLU A 122 3.50 10.82 -12.26
C GLU A 122 4.04 11.45 -10.95
N PHE A 123 3.32 11.28 -9.85
CA PHE A 123 3.73 11.80 -8.55
C PHE A 123 5.06 11.20 -8.06
N VAL A 124 5.21 9.88 -8.17
CA VAL A 124 6.47 9.21 -7.83
C VAL A 124 7.60 9.68 -8.74
N LEU A 125 7.36 9.77 -10.06
CA LEU A 125 8.35 10.27 -11.01
C LEU A 125 8.84 11.68 -10.63
N ARG A 126 7.93 12.63 -10.42
CA ARG A 126 8.30 14.00 -10.01
C ARG A 126 9.10 14.01 -8.71
N SER A 127 8.68 13.20 -7.73
CA SER A 127 9.37 13.07 -6.46
C SER A 127 10.79 12.49 -6.62
N THR A 128 10.96 11.49 -7.49
CA THR A 128 12.26 10.87 -7.76
C THR A 128 13.23 11.80 -8.49
N LEU A 129 12.73 12.61 -9.43
CA LEU A 129 13.51 13.64 -10.12
C LEU A 129 13.97 14.73 -9.15
N ALA A 130 13.09 15.17 -8.26
CA ALA A 130 13.44 16.15 -7.23
C ALA A 130 14.46 15.60 -6.23
N ALA A 131 14.31 14.34 -5.80
CA ALA A 131 15.20 13.70 -4.82
C ALA A 131 16.48 13.10 -5.43
N GLY A 132 16.54 12.94 -6.75
CA GLY A 132 17.65 12.26 -7.44
C GLY A 132 17.76 10.76 -7.11
N TYR A 133 16.63 10.08 -6.91
CA TYR A 133 16.57 8.71 -6.40
C TYR A 133 16.00 7.75 -7.43
N GLU A 134 16.78 6.72 -7.82
CA GLU A 134 16.37 5.66 -8.77
C GLU A 134 15.64 6.16 -10.03
N MET A 135 16.02 7.33 -10.55
CA MET A 135 15.27 8.05 -11.59
C MET A 135 15.05 7.24 -12.87
N GLY A 136 16.04 6.42 -13.27
CA GLY A 136 15.94 5.59 -14.47
C GLY A 136 14.80 4.56 -14.37
N TYR A 137 14.71 3.87 -13.25
CA TYR A 137 13.66 2.88 -12.99
C TYR A 137 12.26 3.50 -13.04
N TRP A 138 12.07 4.59 -12.30
CA TRP A 138 10.76 5.23 -12.18
C TRP A 138 10.34 5.94 -13.46
N LEU A 139 11.30 6.40 -14.28
CA LEU A 139 11.02 6.94 -15.59
C LEU A 139 10.50 5.86 -16.55
N GLU A 140 11.18 4.73 -16.63
CA GLU A 140 10.75 3.59 -17.46
C GLU A 140 9.37 3.11 -17.05
N ARG A 141 9.17 2.87 -15.74
CA ARG A 141 7.88 2.45 -15.20
C ARG A 141 6.76 3.46 -15.48
N ALA A 142 7.02 4.76 -15.34
CA ALA A 142 6.02 5.79 -15.64
C ALA A 142 5.66 5.82 -17.13
N ARG A 143 6.65 5.64 -18.01
CA ARG A 143 6.42 5.53 -19.45
C ARG A 143 5.55 4.31 -19.77
N ASP A 144 5.85 3.16 -19.20
CA ASP A 144 5.08 1.92 -19.39
C ASP A 144 3.65 2.05 -18.84
N GLY A 145 3.48 2.82 -17.77
CA GLY A 145 2.17 3.14 -17.18
C GLY A 145 1.40 4.26 -17.88
N GLY A 146 1.87 4.74 -19.04
CA GLY A 146 1.15 5.73 -19.87
C GLY A 146 1.26 7.18 -19.39
N VAL A 147 2.22 7.50 -18.52
CA VAL A 147 2.48 8.88 -18.10
C VAL A 147 3.18 9.64 -19.23
N ALA A 148 2.82 10.91 -19.42
CA ALA A 148 3.45 11.82 -20.39
C ALA A 148 4.84 12.30 -19.91
N VAL A 149 5.78 11.37 -19.80
CA VAL A 149 7.13 11.57 -19.25
C VAL A 149 7.85 12.75 -19.90
N GLU A 150 7.79 12.88 -21.23
CA GLU A 150 8.51 13.91 -21.98
C GLU A 150 8.00 15.32 -21.60
N GLY A 151 6.71 15.46 -21.34
CA GLY A 151 6.12 16.72 -20.86
C GLY A 151 6.58 17.09 -19.45
N ILE A 152 6.68 16.09 -18.57
CA ILE A 152 7.19 16.26 -17.21
C ILE A 152 8.66 16.68 -17.24
N LEU A 153 9.52 15.96 -17.98
CA LEU A 153 10.94 16.28 -18.08
C LEU A 153 11.16 17.69 -18.63
N LYS A 154 10.41 18.09 -19.66
CA LYS A 154 10.50 19.45 -20.20
C LYS A 154 10.12 20.50 -19.15
N GLY A 155 9.03 20.30 -18.42
CA GLY A 155 8.62 21.22 -17.35
C GLY A 155 9.63 21.30 -16.21
N GLU A 156 10.21 20.16 -15.82
CA GLU A 156 11.17 20.11 -14.70
C GLU A 156 12.58 20.63 -15.09
N LEU A 157 12.94 20.68 -16.37
CA LEU A 157 14.13 21.41 -16.85
C LEU A 157 14.05 22.91 -16.57
N GLU A 158 12.85 23.48 -16.52
CA GLU A 158 12.61 24.89 -16.21
C GLU A 158 12.36 25.12 -14.72
N SER A 159 12.43 24.06 -13.90
CA SER A 159 12.17 24.14 -12.45
C SER A 159 13.06 25.17 -11.78
N ALA A 160 12.50 25.98 -10.87
CA ALA A 160 13.27 26.92 -10.08
C ALA A 160 14.32 26.23 -9.18
N VAL A 161 14.14 24.95 -8.88
CA VAL A 161 15.01 24.15 -8.01
C VAL A 161 16.22 23.63 -8.81
N PRO A 162 17.46 24.09 -8.52
CA PRO A 162 18.64 23.71 -9.30
C PRO A 162 18.93 22.21 -9.32
N ASN A 163 18.69 21.52 -8.20
CA ASN A 163 18.90 20.08 -8.10
C ASN A 163 17.96 19.30 -9.02
N THR A 164 16.69 19.68 -9.10
CA THR A 164 15.71 19.05 -9.99
C THR A 164 16.14 19.21 -11.44
N ARG A 165 16.53 20.41 -11.87
CA ARG A 165 17.05 20.64 -13.23
C ARG A 165 18.27 19.77 -13.54
N ALA A 166 19.23 19.73 -12.62
CA ALA A 166 20.45 18.94 -12.78
C ALA A 166 20.14 17.43 -12.88
N ASN A 167 19.18 16.94 -12.11
CA ASN A 167 18.75 15.55 -12.13
C ASN A 167 18.05 15.18 -13.45
N VAL A 168 17.17 16.05 -13.94
CA VAL A 168 16.51 15.87 -15.25
C VAL A 168 17.52 15.90 -16.39
N ALA A 169 18.49 16.82 -16.35
CA ALA A 169 19.55 16.88 -17.37
C ALA A 169 20.43 15.63 -17.39
N LYS A 170 20.72 15.03 -16.23
CA LYS A 170 21.42 13.74 -16.15
C LYS A 170 20.62 12.64 -16.84
N VAL A 171 19.32 12.55 -16.56
CA VAL A 171 18.43 11.55 -17.16
C VAL A 171 18.35 11.70 -18.67
N LEU A 172 18.33 12.94 -19.19
CA LEU A 172 18.33 13.22 -20.62
C LEU A 172 19.69 13.07 -21.30
N GLY A 173 20.76 12.77 -20.56
CA GLY A 173 22.13 12.73 -21.10
C GLY A 173 22.68 14.11 -21.48
N LEU A 174 22.04 15.19 -21.04
CA LEU A 174 22.40 16.59 -21.34
C LEU A 174 23.30 17.22 -20.27
N TRP A 175 23.97 16.39 -19.45
CA TRP A 175 24.68 16.88 -18.29
C TRP A 175 25.90 17.76 -18.68
N SER A 176 25.84 19.03 -18.29
CA SER A 176 26.97 19.98 -18.28
C SER A 176 27.07 20.67 -16.90
N PRO A 177 28.29 20.96 -16.39
CA PRO A 177 28.49 21.78 -15.19
C PRO A 177 27.86 23.18 -15.25
N GLU A 178 27.57 23.72 -16.45
CA GLU A 178 26.93 25.04 -16.65
C GLU A 178 25.42 24.99 -16.37
N LEU A 179 24.79 23.83 -16.60
CA LEU A 179 23.36 23.61 -16.41
C LEU A 179 22.97 23.61 -14.92
N VAL A 180 23.90 23.17 -14.07
CA VAL A 180 23.80 23.21 -12.60
C VAL A 180 23.82 24.65 -12.07
N ARG A 181 24.49 25.57 -12.79
CA ARG A 181 24.63 27.00 -12.40
C ARG A 181 23.45 27.87 -12.85
N GLY A 182 22.49 27.32 -13.59
CA GLY A 182 21.32 28.06 -14.08
C GLY A 182 21.58 28.96 -15.28
N GLU A 183 22.76 28.84 -15.91
CA GLU A 183 23.16 29.69 -17.04
C GLU A 183 22.76 29.10 -18.41
N ALA A 184 22.35 27.82 -18.46
CA ALA A 184 22.20 27.07 -19.70
C ALA A 184 20.74 26.84 -20.15
N ILE A 185 19.86 27.83 -20.02
CA ILE A 185 18.50 27.75 -20.64
C ILE A 185 18.56 28.13 -22.14
N ALA A 186 19.68 28.65 -22.65
CA ALA A 186 19.79 29.13 -24.03
C ALA A 186 19.98 28.04 -25.12
N TRP A 187 20.12 26.76 -24.78
CA TRP A 187 20.54 25.70 -25.73
C TRP A 187 19.42 24.81 -26.29
N LEU A 188 18.15 25.10 -26.01
CA LEU A 188 16.99 24.33 -26.50
C LEU A 188 16.00 25.18 -27.31
N ALA A 189 16.50 26.11 -28.12
CA ALA A 189 15.73 26.83 -29.14
C ALA A 189 15.97 26.24 -30.53
#